data_AF-A0A0M2V151-F1
#
_entry.id   AF-A0A0M2V151-F1
#
_cell.length_a   1.000
_cell.length_b   1.000
_cell.length_c   1.000
_cell.angle_alpha   90.00
_cell.angle_beta   90.00
_cell.angle_gamma   90.00
#
_symmetry.space_group_name_H-M   'P 1'
#
loop_
_entity.id
_entity.type
_entity.pdbx_description
1 polymer ?
#
loop_
_entity_poly.entity_id
_entity_poly.type
_entity_poly.pdbx_seq_one_letter_code
_entity_poly.pdbx_strand_id
1 'polypeptide(L)'
;MVQVDDGKRAQEIAEEFLRVNFAKAFDALARQINPVLPRIKKVFSQGYYWVLDQGEYATDVLFKDRQSLLEIYPELVEHALVSFSASDVMTFLGRKLRGNFQGEMITDTKKRPQGIRIKHRMKQNSLKMYDKWSVLRVETTINNPREFKIYRKVERYGKKVMRWIPMGKSVFNLYRYAEVSKIANERYLGALSAVVPLNDCVRELEQLAQSVHDGQDRYSGFVTVHPLV
;
A
#
# COMPACT_ATOMS: atom_id res chain seq x y z
N MET A 1 -12.65 0.78 -19.65
CA MET A 1 -11.18 0.85 -19.73
C MET A 1 -10.76 2.13 -19.02
N VAL A 2 -9.87 2.09 -18.02
CA VAL A 2 -9.27 3.33 -17.49
C VAL A 2 -7.91 3.43 -18.16
N GLN A 3 -7.83 4.27 -19.18
CA GLN A 3 -6.60 4.53 -19.91
C GLN A 3 -5.94 5.77 -19.30
N VAL A 4 -4.65 5.67 -19.00
CA VAL A 4 -3.83 6.81 -18.57
C VAL A 4 -2.84 7.04 -19.69
N ASP A 5 -3.05 8.09 -20.48
CA ASP A 5 -2.22 8.40 -21.65
C ASP A 5 -0.83 8.87 -21.23
N ASP A 6 -0.73 9.62 -20.14
CA ASP A 6 0.52 10.12 -19.59
C ASP A 6 0.61 9.85 -18.08
N GLY A 7 1.37 8.81 -17.73
CA GLY A 7 1.61 8.43 -16.34
C GLY A 7 2.38 9.49 -15.55
N LYS A 8 3.28 10.25 -16.18
CA LYS A 8 4.01 11.33 -15.50
C LYS A 8 3.06 12.48 -15.15
N ARG A 9 2.23 12.88 -16.11
CA ARG A 9 1.22 13.92 -15.86
C ARG A 9 0.21 13.50 -14.80
N ALA A 10 -0.22 12.23 -14.81
CA ALA A 10 -1.09 11.69 -13.77
C ALA A 10 -0.44 11.76 -12.37
N GLN A 11 0.85 11.42 -12.28
CA GLN A 11 1.62 11.53 -11.03
C GLN A 11 1.73 12.99 -10.55
N GLU A 12 2.03 13.94 -11.46
CA GLU A 12 2.07 15.37 -11.12
C GLU A 12 0.74 15.87 -10.55
N ILE A 13 -0.39 15.52 -11.17
CA ILE A 13 -1.72 15.90 -10.69
C ILE A 13 -1.98 15.32 -9.30
N ALA A 14 -1.60 14.06 -9.06
CA ALA A 14 -1.74 13.43 -7.75
C ALA A 14 -0.88 14.12 -6.68
N GLU A 15 0.32 14.59 -7.02
CA GLU A 15 1.20 15.32 -6.11
C GLU A 15 0.71 16.74 -5.84
N GLU A 16 0.16 17.42 -6.85
CA GLU A 16 -0.48 18.73 -6.71
C GLU A 16 -1.70 18.66 -5.79
N PHE A 17 -2.47 17.56 -5.83
CA PHE A 17 -3.62 17.33 -4.95
C PHE A 17 -3.25 17.43 -3.47
N LEU A 18 -2.05 17.00 -3.08
CA LEU A 18 -1.56 17.08 -1.70
C LEU A 18 -1.27 18.51 -1.22
N ARG A 19 -1.13 19.46 -2.15
CA ARG A 19 -0.86 20.88 -1.87
C ARG A 19 -2.13 21.71 -1.70
N VAL A 20 -3.30 21.14 -2.02
CA VAL A 20 -4.59 21.83 -1.92
C VAL A 20 -4.92 22.11 -0.45
N ASN A 21 -5.31 23.36 -0.15
CA ASN A 21 -5.84 23.71 1.16
C ASN A 21 -7.31 23.28 1.29
N PHE A 22 -7.52 21.98 1.54
CA PHE A 22 -8.85 21.38 1.66
C PHE A 22 -9.70 22.03 2.75
N ALA A 23 -9.10 22.45 3.87
CA ALA A 23 -9.83 23.13 4.93
C ALA A 23 -10.49 24.41 4.40
N LYS A 24 -9.75 25.24 3.65
CA LYS A 24 -10.28 26.46 3.03
C LYS A 24 -11.32 26.16 1.95
N ALA A 25 -11.08 25.14 1.12
CA ALA A 25 -12.02 24.74 0.08
C ALA A 25 -13.36 24.26 0.68
N PHE A 26 -13.30 23.42 1.72
CA PHE A 26 -14.48 22.94 2.42
C PHE A 26 -15.17 24.03 3.23
N ASP A 27 -14.44 24.99 3.80
CA ASP A 27 -15.04 26.17 4.44
C ASP A 27 -15.79 27.07 3.44
N ALA A 28 -15.30 27.18 2.21
CA ALA A 28 -16.01 27.90 1.15
C ALA A 28 -17.31 27.18 0.77
N LEU A 29 -17.24 25.85 0.59
CA LEU A 29 -18.42 25.04 0.30
C LEU A 29 -19.43 25.08 1.45
N ALA A 30 -18.98 24.91 2.69
CA ALA A 30 -19.83 24.93 3.88
C ALA A 30 -20.59 26.25 4.04
N ARG A 31 -20.01 27.39 3.63
CA ARG A 31 -20.71 28.68 3.62
C ARG A 31 -21.84 28.75 2.59
N GLN A 32 -21.73 28.01 1.49
CA GLN A 32 -22.77 27.98 0.45
C GLN A 32 -23.91 27.02 0.83
N ILE A 33 -23.59 25.90 1.47
CA ILE A 33 -24.56 24.81 1.71
C ILE A 33 -25.18 24.81 3.10
N ASN A 34 -24.53 25.38 4.12
CA ASN A 34 -25.05 25.39 5.49
C ASN A 34 -25.58 26.78 5.89
N PRO A 35 -26.90 27.03 5.80
CA PRO A 35 -27.50 28.31 6.18
C PRO A 35 -27.39 28.61 7.68
N VAL A 36 -27.17 27.60 8.53
CA VAL A 36 -27.06 27.76 9.99
C VAL A 36 -25.63 28.07 10.44
N LEU A 37 -24.64 27.96 9.55
CA LEU A 37 -23.23 28.20 9.88
C LEU A 37 -22.95 29.55 10.57
N PRO A 38 -23.55 30.68 10.17
CA PRO A 38 -23.37 31.95 10.88
C PRO A 38 -23.83 31.88 12.34
N ARG A 39 -24.93 31.18 12.63
CA ARG A 39 -25.45 30.99 13.99
C ARG A 39 -24.52 30.09 14.81
N ILE A 40 -24.02 29.01 14.22
CA ILE A 40 -23.02 28.12 14.87
C ILE A 40 -21.79 28.94 15.27
N LYS A 41 -21.25 29.74 14.33
CA LYS A 41 -20.10 30.61 14.60
C LYS A 41 -20.38 31.63 15.69
N LYS A 42 -21.58 32.21 15.72
CA LYS A 42 -21.98 33.18 16.76
C LYS A 42 -22.08 32.54 18.15
N VAL A 43 -22.60 31.32 18.25
CA VAL A 43 -22.83 30.63 19.53
C VAL A 43 -21.55 29.99 20.08
N PHE A 44 -20.77 29.34 19.23
CA PHE A 44 -19.62 28.54 19.65
C PHE A 44 -18.27 29.21 19.42
N SER A 45 -18.24 30.37 18.76
CA SER A 45 -17.01 31.05 18.33
C SER A 45 -16.08 30.15 17.49
N GLN A 46 -16.64 29.13 16.85
CA GLN A 46 -15.92 28.11 16.10
C GLN A 46 -16.65 27.76 14.80
N GLY A 47 -15.87 27.37 13.79
CA GLY A 47 -16.36 26.84 12.51
C GLY A 47 -16.21 25.32 12.43
N TYR A 48 -16.23 24.79 11.22
CA TYR A 48 -15.98 23.38 10.99
C TYR A 48 -14.52 23.01 11.22
N TYR A 49 -14.32 21.79 11.72
CA TYR A 49 -13.01 21.16 11.78
C TYR A 49 -13.02 19.93 10.87
N TRP A 50 -12.31 20.03 9.75
CA TRP A 50 -12.30 19.00 8.71
C TRP A 50 -11.33 17.87 9.05
N VAL A 51 -11.83 16.64 8.93
CA VAL A 51 -11.07 15.42 9.24
C VAL A 51 -11.13 14.43 8.09
N LEU A 52 -10.07 13.65 7.96
CA LEU A 52 -9.99 12.45 7.14
C LEU A 52 -10.51 11.29 7.98
N ASP A 53 -11.70 10.77 7.63
CA ASP A 53 -12.23 9.62 8.35
C ASP A 53 -11.47 8.34 7.99
N GLN A 54 -11.38 8.06 6.69
CA GLN A 54 -10.56 7.02 6.06
C GLN A 54 -9.69 7.67 4.97
N GLY A 55 -8.38 7.43 5.00
CA GLY A 55 -7.46 7.84 3.94
C GLY A 55 -6.93 6.63 3.19
N GLU A 56 -7.15 6.56 1.88
CA GLU A 56 -6.58 5.52 1.02
C GLU A 56 -5.56 6.13 0.06
N TYR A 57 -4.42 5.46 -0.08
CA TYR A 57 -3.35 5.87 -0.98
C TYR A 57 -2.86 4.66 -1.78
N ALA A 58 -3.06 4.72 -3.10
CA ALA A 58 -2.70 3.67 -4.03
C ALA A 58 -1.38 3.99 -4.73
N THR A 59 -0.58 2.95 -4.95
CA THR A 59 0.61 2.93 -5.80
C THR A 59 0.36 1.88 -6.87
N ASP A 60 0.34 2.34 -8.12
CA ASP A 60 0.00 1.53 -9.28
C ASP A 60 1.25 1.20 -10.08
N VAL A 61 1.50 -0.10 -10.30
CA VAL A 61 2.51 -0.59 -11.24
C VAL A 61 1.77 -0.98 -12.52
N LEU A 62 2.07 -0.27 -13.60
CA LEU A 62 1.39 -0.41 -14.89
C LEU A 62 2.12 -1.46 -15.75
N PHE A 63 1.41 -2.52 -16.12
CA PHE A 63 1.89 -3.51 -17.09
C PHE A 63 1.41 -3.12 -18.49
N LYS A 64 2.20 -3.49 -19.51
CA LYS A 64 1.86 -3.25 -20.92
C LYS A 64 0.51 -3.85 -21.29
N ASP A 65 0.21 -5.02 -20.74
CA ASP A 65 -1.00 -5.78 -21.01
C ASP A 65 -1.39 -6.64 -19.80
N ARG A 66 -2.59 -7.22 -19.86
CA ARG A 66 -3.13 -8.05 -18.78
C ARG A 66 -2.38 -9.37 -18.60
N GLN A 67 -1.93 -9.97 -19.69
CA GLN A 67 -1.28 -11.28 -19.69
C GLN A 67 0.06 -11.19 -18.95
N SER A 68 0.86 -10.15 -19.22
CA SER A 68 2.11 -9.86 -18.53
C SER A 68 1.95 -9.80 -16.99
N LEU A 69 0.84 -9.24 -16.49
CA LEU A 69 0.58 -9.24 -15.04
C LEU A 69 0.18 -10.64 -14.55
N LEU A 70 -0.69 -11.34 -15.30
CA LEU A 70 -1.18 -12.66 -14.92
C LEU A 70 -0.07 -13.72 -14.82
N GLU A 71 1.02 -13.57 -15.56
CA GLU A 71 2.17 -14.48 -15.55
C GLU A 71 2.96 -14.48 -14.24
N ILE A 72 2.88 -13.42 -13.45
CA ILE A 72 3.58 -13.31 -12.15
C ILE A 72 2.63 -13.16 -10.96
N TYR A 73 1.35 -12.87 -11.23
CA TYR A 73 0.40 -12.51 -10.18
C TYR A 73 0.14 -13.62 -9.15
N PRO A 74 -0.04 -14.90 -9.56
CA PRO A 74 -0.18 -16.00 -8.61
C PRO A 74 1.00 -16.11 -7.64
N GLU A 75 2.23 -16.00 -8.15
CA GLU A 75 3.46 -16.08 -7.37
C GLU A 75 3.58 -14.92 -6.39
N LEU A 76 3.21 -13.70 -6.82
CA LEU A 76 3.17 -12.53 -5.93
C LEU A 76 2.17 -12.73 -4.78
N VAL A 77 0.99 -13.29 -5.07
CA VAL A 77 -0.04 -13.56 -4.05
C VAL A 77 0.42 -14.65 -3.08
N GLU A 78 1.00 -15.73 -3.59
CA GLU A 78 1.51 -16.84 -2.78
C GLU A 78 2.65 -16.39 -1.89
N HIS A 79 3.65 -15.70 -2.45
CA HIS A 79 4.77 -15.16 -1.69
C HIS A 79 4.30 -14.22 -0.59
N ALA A 80 3.40 -13.29 -0.90
CA ALA A 80 2.88 -12.37 0.09
C ALA A 80 2.06 -13.05 1.20
N LEU A 81 1.42 -14.18 0.91
CA LEU A 81 0.65 -14.94 1.88
C LEU A 81 1.54 -15.81 2.77
N VAL A 82 2.54 -16.48 2.19
CA VAL A 82 3.37 -17.48 2.86
C VAL A 82 4.59 -16.86 3.53
N SER A 83 5.21 -15.86 2.89
CA SER A 83 6.51 -15.33 3.31
C SER A 83 6.41 -14.11 4.22
N PHE A 84 5.35 -13.30 4.13
CA PHE A 84 5.23 -12.09 4.94
C PHE A 84 4.73 -12.40 6.34
N SER A 85 5.62 -12.27 7.32
CA SER A 85 5.29 -12.42 8.73
C SER A 85 4.58 -11.18 9.28
N ALA A 86 4.09 -11.30 10.51
CA ALA A 86 3.52 -10.16 11.20
C ALA A 86 4.52 -9.02 11.43
N SER A 87 5.80 -9.36 11.60
CA SER A 87 6.88 -8.38 11.76
C SER A 87 7.11 -7.58 10.49
N ASP A 88 7.03 -8.23 9.32
CA ASP A 88 7.23 -7.60 8.01
C ASP A 88 6.12 -6.59 7.74
N VAL A 89 4.86 -7.01 7.94
CA VAL A 89 3.68 -6.13 7.79
C VAL A 89 3.77 -4.91 8.71
N MET A 90 4.19 -5.08 9.96
CA MET A 90 4.41 -3.92 10.85
C MET A 90 5.49 -3.00 10.30
N THR A 91 6.58 -3.56 9.78
CA THR A 91 7.72 -2.81 9.22
C THR A 91 7.29 -2.02 7.98
N PHE A 92 6.47 -2.60 7.11
CA PHE A 92 5.87 -1.90 5.97
C PHE A 92 5.11 -0.67 6.46
N LEU A 93 4.23 -0.84 7.46
CA LEU A 93 3.47 0.25 8.09
C LEU A 93 4.30 1.16 9.03
N GLY A 94 5.64 1.06 9.01
CA GLY A 94 6.53 1.95 9.77
C GLY A 94 6.51 1.71 11.29
N ARG A 95 6.18 0.49 11.71
CA ARG A 95 6.15 0.06 13.11
C ARG A 95 7.15 -1.06 13.33
N LYS A 96 7.62 -1.19 14.57
CA LYS A 96 8.41 -2.34 15.02
C LYS A 96 7.53 -3.20 15.91
N LEU A 97 7.46 -4.50 15.63
CA LEU A 97 6.80 -5.45 16.52
C LEU A 97 7.52 -5.46 17.86
N ARG A 98 6.76 -5.27 18.94
CA ARG A 98 7.24 -5.35 20.33
C ARG A 98 6.39 -6.39 21.05
N GLY A 99 6.97 -7.06 22.05
CA GLY A 99 6.25 -8.09 22.82
C GLY A 99 4.98 -7.59 23.51
N ASN A 100 4.82 -6.27 23.67
CA ASN A 100 3.63 -5.63 24.23
C ASN A 100 2.64 -5.07 23.17
N PHE A 101 2.68 -5.57 21.94
CA PHE A 101 1.73 -5.15 20.90
C PHE A 101 0.31 -5.62 21.24
N GLN A 102 -0.54 -4.70 21.71
CA GLN A 102 -1.95 -4.96 22.02
C GLN A 102 -2.85 -4.68 20.82
N GLY A 103 -2.68 -5.47 19.76
CA GLY A 103 -3.49 -5.33 18.55
C GLY A 103 -3.53 -6.63 17.78
N GLU A 104 -4.50 -6.71 16.88
CA GLU A 104 -4.60 -7.83 15.95
C GLU A 104 -3.85 -7.52 14.67
N MET A 105 -3.20 -8.56 14.16
CA MET A 105 -2.75 -8.60 12.78
C MET A 105 -3.45 -9.73 12.04
N ILE A 106 -4.06 -9.41 10.91
CA ILE A 106 -4.70 -10.39 10.03
C ILE A 106 -4.13 -10.26 8.63
N THR A 107 -3.76 -11.38 8.03
CA THR A 107 -3.58 -11.50 6.58
C THR A 107 -4.74 -12.31 6.03
N ASP A 108 -5.47 -11.76 5.07
CA ASP A 108 -6.57 -12.44 4.37
C ASP A 108 -6.40 -12.36 2.85
N THR A 109 -6.75 -13.45 2.16
CA THR A 109 -6.92 -13.46 0.71
C THR A 109 -8.40 -13.56 0.36
N LYS A 110 -8.81 -12.88 -0.71
CA LYS A 110 -10.18 -12.97 -1.21
C LYS A 110 -10.18 -13.03 -2.74
N LYS A 111 -10.68 -14.13 -3.29
CA LYS A 111 -10.94 -14.28 -4.72
C LYS A 111 -12.19 -13.47 -5.10
N ARG A 112 -12.08 -12.67 -6.15
CA ARG A 112 -13.16 -11.86 -6.74
C ARG A 112 -13.22 -12.16 -8.25
N PRO A 113 -14.32 -11.83 -8.93
CA PRO A 113 -14.39 -11.95 -10.39
C PRO A 113 -13.25 -11.23 -11.12
N GLN A 114 -12.73 -10.14 -10.53
CA GLN A 114 -11.66 -9.33 -11.09
C GLN A 114 -10.25 -9.84 -10.81
N GLY A 115 -10.08 -10.80 -9.88
CA GLY A 115 -8.78 -11.29 -9.44
C GLY A 115 -8.72 -11.65 -7.95
N ILE A 116 -7.53 -11.93 -7.43
CA ILE A 116 -7.32 -12.26 -6.01
C ILE A 116 -6.84 -11.01 -5.29
N ARG A 117 -7.38 -10.67 -4.12
CA ARG A 117 -6.82 -9.60 -3.28
C ARG A 117 -6.15 -10.22 -2.07
N ILE A 118 -4.92 -9.81 -1.76
CA ILE A 118 -4.34 -9.99 -0.42
C ILE A 118 -4.47 -8.71 0.40
N LYS A 119 -4.81 -8.85 1.67
CA LYS A 119 -4.97 -7.75 2.61
C LYS A 119 -4.29 -8.08 3.91
N HIS A 120 -3.41 -7.19 4.34
CA HIS A 120 -2.80 -7.18 5.66
C HIS A 120 -3.46 -6.09 6.50
N ARG A 121 -4.06 -6.44 7.63
CA ARG A 121 -4.69 -5.51 8.57
C ARG A 121 -3.88 -5.45 9.84
N MET A 122 -3.45 -4.25 10.23
CA MET A 122 -2.84 -3.94 11.52
C MET A 122 -3.80 -3.03 12.29
N LYS A 123 -4.48 -3.58 13.31
CA LYS A 123 -5.56 -2.89 14.03
C LYS A 123 -6.64 -2.37 13.06
N GLN A 124 -6.75 -1.04 12.93
CA GLN A 124 -7.71 -0.37 12.05
C GLN A 124 -7.09 0.07 10.70
N ASN A 125 -5.78 -0.08 10.52
CA ASN A 125 -5.09 0.28 9.29
C ASN A 125 -4.87 -0.98 8.45
N SER A 126 -4.75 -0.84 7.14
CA SER A 126 -4.46 -1.98 6.27
C SER A 126 -3.59 -1.62 5.09
N LEU A 127 -2.87 -2.61 4.60
CA LEU A 127 -2.20 -2.60 3.31
C LEU A 127 -2.80 -3.72 2.47
N LYS A 128 -3.09 -3.46 1.19
CA LYS A 128 -3.70 -4.43 0.28
C LYS A 128 -2.93 -4.46 -1.02
N MET A 129 -2.83 -5.63 -1.62
CA MET A 129 -2.43 -5.80 -3.01
C MET A 129 -3.55 -6.47 -3.78
N TYR A 130 -3.84 -5.97 -4.97
CA TYR A 130 -4.74 -6.59 -5.91
C TYR A 130 -4.41 -6.19 -7.35
N ASP A 131 -4.79 -7.03 -8.29
CA ASP A 131 -4.81 -6.70 -9.69
C ASP A 131 -6.10 -5.98 -10.09
N LYS A 132 -5.98 -5.03 -11.02
CA LYS A 132 -7.09 -4.32 -11.63
C LYS A 132 -6.76 -4.12 -13.10
N TRP A 133 -7.29 -4.98 -13.96
CA TRP A 133 -6.89 -5.06 -15.37
C TRP A 133 -5.38 -5.33 -15.49
N SER A 134 -4.64 -4.54 -16.28
CA SER A 134 -3.18 -4.63 -16.42
C SER A 134 -2.41 -3.85 -15.33
N VAL A 135 -3.05 -3.55 -14.19
CA VAL A 135 -2.42 -2.77 -13.11
C VAL A 135 -2.31 -3.62 -11.85
N LEU A 136 -1.09 -3.73 -11.32
CA LEU A 136 -0.85 -4.20 -9.96
C LEU A 136 -0.96 -3.01 -9.02
N ARG A 137 -1.95 -3.03 -8.13
CA ARG A 137 -2.18 -1.95 -7.16
C ARG A 137 -1.80 -2.41 -5.77
N VAL A 138 -0.95 -1.62 -5.12
CA VAL A 138 -0.71 -1.68 -3.68
C VAL A 138 -1.31 -0.44 -3.03
N GLU A 139 -2.16 -0.64 -2.03
CA GLU A 139 -2.91 0.43 -1.39
C GLU A 139 -2.79 0.35 0.13
N THR A 140 -2.43 1.48 0.75
CA THR A 140 -2.49 1.64 2.20
C THR A 140 -3.74 2.42 2.58
N THR A 141 -4.51 1.87 3.51
CA THR A 141 -5.69 2.48 4.13
C THR A 141 -5.38 2.86 5.58
N ILE A 142 -5.53 4.13 5.94
CA ILE A 142 -5.35 4.66 7.28
C ILE A 142 -6.70 5.11 7.86
N ASN A 143 -7.21 4.34 8.82
CA ASN A 143 -8.39 4.70 9.61
C ASN A 143 -8.01 5.23 10.99
N ASN A 144 -6.91 4.72 11.56
CA ASN A 144 -6.34 5.21 12.82
C ASN A 144 -4.95 5.81 12.59
N PRO A 145 -4.85 7.13 12.33
CA PRO A 145 -3.57 7.79 12.11
C PRO A 145 -2.68 7.82 13.35
N ARG A 146 -3.22 7.61 14.56
CA ARG A 146 -2.43 7.66 15.81
C ARG A 146 -1.38 6.55 15.90
N GLU A 147 -1.50 5.51 15.08
CA GLU A 147 -0.48 4.48 14.93
C GLU A 147 0.78 5.01 14.21
N PHE A 148 0.66 6.12 13.46
CA PHE A 148 1.77 6.78 12.78
C PHE A 148 2.21 8.03 13.53
N LYS A 149 3.44 8.50 13.24
CA LYS A 149 4.00 9.70 13.86
C LYS A 149 4.12 10.86 12.88
N ILE A 150 3.90 12.06 13.39
CA ILE A 150 4.12 13.34 12.71
C ILE A 150 5.05 14.21 13.55
N TYR A 151 6.00 14.89 12.90
CA TYR A 151 6.92 15.82 13.55
C TYR A 151 6.34 17.22 13.49
N ARG A 152 5.97 17.80 14.64
CA ARG A 152 5.41 19.16 14.68
C ARG A 152 5.70 19.87 15.99
N LYS A 153 5.50 21.19 15.97
CA LYS A 153 5.59 22.05 17.15
C LYS A 153 4.42 21.75 18.08
N VAL A 154 4.73 21.46 19.33
CA VAL A 154 3.77 21.20 20.42
C VAL A 154 4.14 22.03 21.64
N GLU A 155 3.16 22.32 22.47
CA GLU A 155 3.39 22.96 23.77
C GLU A 155 3.51 21.90 24.86
N ARG A 156 4.57 22.00 25.68
CA ARG A 156 4.81 21.11 26.81
C ARG A 156 5.43 21.90 27.94
N TYR A 157 4.82 21.85 29.12
CA TYR A 157 5.27 22.62 30.30
C TYR A 157 5.48 24.11 29.97
N GLY A 158 4.54 24.71 29.20
CA GLY A 158 4.59 26.11 28.78
C GLY A 158 5.63 26.46 27.71
N LYS A 159 6.40 25.48 27.19
CA LYS A 159 7.41 25.71 26.14
C LYS A 159 7.00 25.07 24.82
N LYS A 160 7.22 25.79 23.71
CA LYS A 160 6.99 25.27 22.36
C LYS A 160 8.20 24.48 21.87
N VAL A 161 8.05 23.17 21.67
CA VAL A 161 9.14 22.25 21.25
C VAL A 161 8.72 21.45 20.02
N MET A 162 9.68 21.09 19.17
CA MET A 162 9.44 20.18 18.05
C MET A 162 9.53 18.73 18.52
N ARG A 163 8.52 17.92 18.21
CA ARG A 163 8.50 16.51 18.65
C ARG A 163 7.73 15.62 17.69
N TRP A 164 8.14 14.35 17.64
CA TRP A 164 7.36 13.27 17.06
C TRP A 164 6.20 12.91 17.99
N ILE A 165 4.97 13.10 17.50
CA ILE A 165 3.74 12.78 18.21
C ILE A 165 2.84 11.88 17.36
N PRO A 166 1.83 11.21 17.93
CA PRO A 166 0.80 10.53 17.14
C PRO A 166 0.14 11.46 16.12
N MET A 167 -0.01 11.01 14.88
CA MET A 167 -0.68 11.78 13.84
C MET A 167 -2.19 11.84 14.09
N GLY A 168 -2.79 13.02 13.87
CA GLY A 168 -4.23 13.25 14.02
C GLY A 168 -4.99 13.14 12.69
N LYS A 169 -6.32 13.08 12.76
CA LYS A 169 -7.21 12.98 11.58
C LYS A 169 -7.39 14.28 10.79
N SER A 170 -6.76 15.39 11.15
CA SER A 170 -6.97 16.66 10.44
C SER A 170 -6.62 16.56 8.96
N VAL A 171 -7.41 17.19 8.08
CA VAL A 171 -7.07 17.33 6.65
C VAL A 171 -5.74 18.06 6.43
N PHE A 172 -5.27 18.88 7.38
CA PHE A 172 -3.95 19.49 7.32
C PHE A 172 -2.80 18.46 7.34
N ASN A 173 -3.05 17.25 7.82
CA ASN A 173 -2.04 16.18 7.86
C ASN A 173 -2.04 15.33 6.58
N LEU A 174 -2.81 15.67 5.54
CA LEU A 174 -2.96 14.86 4.33
C LEU A 174 -1.61 14.54 3.66
N TYR A 175 -0.68 15.51 3.62
CA TYR A 175 0.68 15.30 3.12
C TYR A 175 1.38 14.13 3.83
N ARG A 176 1.22 14.03 5.17
CA ARG A 176 1.86 13.00 5.98
C ARG A 176 1.17 11.67 5.83
N TYR A 177 -0.16 11.64 5.62
CA TYR A 177 -0.89 10.43 5.25
C TYR A 177 -0.33 9.85 3.94
N ALA A 178 -0.16 10.70 2.93
CA ALA A 178 0.41 10.29 1.64
C ALA A 178 1.84 9.78 1.79
N GLU A 179 2.68 10.51 2.53
CA GLU A 179 4.09 10.13 2.75
C GLU A 179 4.23 8.76 3.43
N VAL A 180 3.55 8.51 4.55
CA VAL A 180 3.66 7.22 5.24
C VAL A 180 3.07 6.07 4.42
N SER A 181 2.03 6.36 3.63
CA SER A 181 1.40 5.35 2.77
C SER A 181 2.28 5.00 1.57
N LYS A 182 2.89 6.00 0.94
CA LYS A 182 3.85 5.80 -0.16
C LYS A 182 5.01 4.93 0.31
N ILE A 183 5.62 5.26 1.45
CA ILE A 183 6.72 4.47 2.03
C ILE A 183 6.25 3.04 2.35
N ALA A 184 5.04 2.87 2.88
CA ALA A 184 4.51 1.54 3.17
C ALA A 184 4.32 0.70 1.89
N ASN A 185 3.75 1.30 0.85
CA ASN A 185 3.57 0.65 -0.45
C ASN A 185 4.92 0.31 -1.09
N GLU A 186 5.90 1.22 -1.05
CA GLU A 186 7.26 1.00 -1.59
C GLU A 186 7.98 -0.13 -0.88
N ARG A 187 7.92 -0.20 0.46
CA ARG A 187 8.51 -1.33 1.22
C ARG A 187 7.86 -2.65 0.87
N TYR A 188 6.53 -2.65 0.72
CA TYR A 188 5.79 -3.85 0.34
C TYR A 188 6.16 -4.32 -1.06
N LEU A 189 6.21 -3.41 -2.03
CA LEU A 189 6.66 -3.70 -3.40
C LEU A 189 8.12 -4.18 -3.43
N GLY A 190 9.00 -3.55 -2.63
CA GLY A 190 10.39 -4.01 -2.49
C GLY A 190 10.47 -5.43 -1.94
N ALA A 191 9.67 -5.77 -0.93
CA ALA A 191 9.61 -7.14 -0.42
C ALA A 191 9.09 -8.13 -1.46
N LEU A 192 8.07 -7.75 -2.25
CA LEU A 192 7.57 -8.57 -3.35
C LEU A 192 8.58 -8.81 -4.47
N SER A 193 9.49 -7.87 -4.71
CA SER A 193 10.51 -8.00 -5.77
C SER A 193 11.52 -9.12 -5.53
N ALA A 194 11.54 -9.73 -4.34
CA ALA A 194 12.35 -10.93 -4.06
C ALA A 194 11.78 -12.21 -4.71
N VAL A 195 10.58 -12.16 -5.27
CA VAL A 195 9.97 -13.29 -5.97
C VAL A 195 10.75 -13.60 -7.25
N VAL A 196 11.25 -14.82 -7.34
CA VAL A 196 11.74 -15.39 -8.61
C VAL A 196 10.54 -16.06 -9.29
N PRO A 197 10.17 -15.66 -10.53
CA PRO A 197 9.06 -16.26 -11.24
C PRO A 197 9.27 -17.77 -11.40
N LEU A 198 8.27 -18.57 -11.05
CA LEU A 198 8.36 -20.04 -11.13
C LEU A 198 8.64 -20.50 -12.57
N ASN A 199 8.11 -19.80 -13.57
CA ASN A 199 8.34 -20.10 -14.99
C ASN A 199 9.82 -20.03 -15.37
N ASP A 200 10.59 -19.09 -14.81
CA ASP A 200 12.03 -18.99 -15.06
C ASP A 200 12.76 -20.19 -14.44
N CYS A 201 12.42 -20.52 -13.19
CA CYS A 201 12.95 -21.72 -12.51
C CYS A 201 12.60 -23.02 -13.26
N VAL A 202 11.35 -23.16 -13.72
CA VAL A 202 10.91 -24.34 -14.48
C VAL A 202 11.65 -24.42 -15.80
N ARG A 203 11.83 -23.30 -16.51
CA ARG A 203 12.57 -23.28 -17.78
C ARG A 203 14.05 -23.63 -17.59
N GLU A 204 14.69 -23.13 -16.53
CA GLU A 204 16.07 -23.49 -16.18
C GLU A 204 16.17 -24.98 -15.80
N LEU A 205 15.22 -25.49 -15.02
CA LEU A 205 15.14 -26.92 -14.67
C LEU A 205 14.88 -27.79 -15.91
N GLU A 206 14.03 -27.35 -16.83
CA GLU A 206 13.79 -28.03 -18.11
C GLU A 206 15.05 -28.07 -18.97
N GLN A 207 15.84 -26.98 -19.01
CA GLN A 207 17.14 -26.98 -19.68
C GLN A 207 18.11 -27.98 -19.06
N LEU A 208 18.14 -28.07 -17.73
CA LEU A 208 18.95 -29.06 -17.02
C LEU A 208 18.45 -30.50 -17.26
N ALA A 209 17.14 -30.69 -17.41
CA ALA A 209 16.50 -31.99 -17.65
C ALA A 209 16.64 -32.49 -19.11
N GLN A 210 17.05 -31.63 -20.04
CA GLN A 210 17.32 -32.03 -21.42
C GLN A 210 18.62 -32.82 -21.55
N SER A 211 18.62 -33.85 -22.41
CA SER A 211 19.85 -34.59 -22.73
C SER A 211 20.79 -33.73 -23.56
N VAL A 212 22.09 -33.76 -23.26
CA VAL A 212 23.11 -33.00 -23.97
C VAL A 212 24.06 -33.97 -24.68
N HIS A 213 24.51 -33.58 -25.88
CA HIS A 213 25.54 -34.29 -26.63
C HIS A 213 26.86 -33.54 -26.54
N ASP A 214 27.94 -34.24 -26.18
CA ASP A 214 29.31 -33.72 -26.26
C ASP A 214 30.13 -34.66 -27.16
N GLY A 215 30.47 -34.18 -28.36
CA GLY A 215 31.10 -35.01 -29.39
C GLY A 215 30.22 -36.19 -29.84
N GLN A 216 30.67 -37.43 -29.58
CA GLN A 216 29.91 -38.65 -29.90
C GLN A 216 29.07 -39.17 -28.72
N ASP A 217 29.27 -38.64 -27.51
CA ASP A 217 28.66 -39.16 -26.29
C ASP A 217 27.39 -38.38 -25.95
N ARG A 218 26.35 -39.11 -25.52
CA ARG A 218 25.07 -38.55 -25.07
C ARG A 218 24.98 -38.67 -23.55
N TYR A 219 24.74 -37.54 -22.89
CA TYR A 219 24.48 -37.48 -21.46
C TYR A 219 22.98 -37.26 -21.22
N SER A 220 22.39 -38.06 -20.34
CA SER A 220 21.02 -37.84 -19.87
C SER A 220 20.95 -36.56 -19.03
N GLY A 221 19.89 -35.78 -19.22
CA GLY A 221 19.64 -34.60 -18.39
C GLY A 221 19.33 -34.94 -16.94
N PHE A 222 19.32 -33.92 -16.09
CA PHE A 222 19.02 -34.01 -14.67
C PHE A 222 17.62 -34.60 -14.44
N VAL A 223 17.56 -35.74 -13.75
CA VAL A 223 16.29 -36.41 -13.41
C VAL A 223 15.75 -35.81 -12.12
N THR A 224 14.73 -34.96 -12.22
CA THR A 224 14.01 -34.46 -11.04
C THR A 224 13.21 -35.61 -10.42
N VAL A 225 13.54 -35.98 -9.19
CA VAL A 225 12.73 -36.94 -8.42
C VAL A 225 11.45 -36.22 -8.01
N HIS A 226 10.31 -36.63 -8.56
CA HIS A 226 9.01 -36.12 -8.13
C HIS A 226 8.84 -36.46 -6.65
N PRO A 227 8.57 -35.50 -5.74
CA PRO A 227 8.06 -35.85 -4.44
C PRO A 227 6.69 -36.47 -4.70
N LEU A 228 6.55 -37.74 -4.38
CA LEU A 228 5.27 -38.42 -4.33
C LEU A 228 4.41 -37.69 -3.29
N VAL A 229 3.33 -37.06 -3.74
CA VAL A 229 2.12 -36.82 -2.94
C VAL A 229 0.92 -37.07 -3.83
#